data_AF-A0A2E1WZ61-F1
#
_entry.id   AF-A0A2E1WZ61-F1
#
_cell.length_a   1.000
_cell.length_b   1.000
_cell.length_c   1.000
_cell.angle_alpha   90.00
_cell.angle_beta   90.00
_cell.angle_gamma   90.00
#
_symmetry.space_group_name_H-M   'P 1'
#
loop_
_entity.id
_entity.type
_entity.pdbx_description
1 polymer ?
#
loop_
_entity_poly.entity_id
_entity_poly.type
_entity_poly.pdbx_seq_one_letter_code
_entity_poly.pdbx_strand_id
1 'polypeptide(L)'
;MWQKITLVLINLIFGSMVLYSYYAGVTKEPDLSVKLWGGVPSILQPFIVSCMFISAIGYFFFTYNFLVNVNPDNVMFLNKFNYWYLHILYLLVLIPSMLWIDLTYKYMKSGSTFDWYVVVAVLFCVAIASIILFLFIVDTKIEDKNFIYLASVFGGSFFVFHTLFLDGLIWTVFFHKGH
;
A
#
# COMPACT_ATOMS: atom_id res chain seq x y z
N MET A 1 -6.10 24.38 3.69
CA MET A 1 -5.19 24.04 4.83
C MET A 1 -5.62 22.77 5.57
N TRP A 2 -6.87 22.68 6.03
CA TRP A 2 -7.38 21.50 6.77
C TRP A 2 -7.17 20.15 6.08
N GLN A 3 -7.41 20.07 4.76
CA GLN A 3 -7.20 18.83 4.00
C GLN A 3 -5.75 18.29 4.10
N LYS A 4 -4.74 19.18 4.05
CA LYS A 4 -3.33 18.76 4.19
C LYS A 4 -3.04 18.25 5.60
N ILE A 5 -3.60 18.88 6.63
CA ILE A 5 -3.48 18.43 8.03
C ILE A 5 -4.12 17.04 8.19
N THR A 6 -5.31 16.83 7.62
CA THR A 6 -5.99 15.52 7.63
C THR A 6 -5.11 14.45 6.99
N LEU A 7 -4.51 14.72 5.82
CA LEU A 7 -3.60 13.79 5.17
C LEU A 7 -2.38 13.44 6.04
N VAL A 8 -1.80 14.43 6.72
CA VAL A 8 -0.70 14.20 7.68
C VAL A 8 -1.16 13.32 8.84
N LEU A 9 -2.32 13.61 9.44
CA LEU A 9 -2.85 12.81 10.55
C LEU A 9 -3.14 11.36 10.15
N ILE A 10 -3.70 11.14 8.95
CA ILE A 10 -3.91 9.78 8.40
C ILE A 10 -2.58 9.03 8.32
N ASN A 11 -1.53 9.68 7.80
CA ASN A 11 -0.21 9.06 7.69
C ASN A 11 0.42 8.79 9.06
N LEU A 12 0.34 9.74 10.00
CA LEU A 12 0.91 9.55 11.34
C LEU A 12 0.20 8.45 12.12
N ILE A 13 -1.12 8.34 12.02
CA ILE A 13 -1.90 7.33 12.74
C ILE A 13 -1.77 5.98 12.03
N PHE A 14 -2.28 5.88 10.81
CA PHE A 14 -2.39 4.59 10.12
C PHE A 14 -1.05 4.12 9.54
N GLY A 15 -0.17 5.03 9.11
CA GLY A 15 1.19 4.66 8.70
C GLY A 15 1.99 4.06 9.85
N SER A 16 1.90 4.64 11.06
CA SER A 16 2.51 4.05 12.25
C SER A 16 1.89 2.70 12.62
N MET A 17 0.57 2.55 12.44
CA MET A 17 -0.11 1.26 12.65
C MET A 17 0.35 0.17 11.67
N VAL A 18 0.64 0.51 10.40
CA VAL A 18 1.24 -0.44 9.45
C VAL A 18 2.60 -0.90 9.98
N LEU A 19 3.49 0.02 10.38
CA LEU A 19 4.81 -0.35 10.92
C LEU A 19 4.69 -1.20 12.19
N TYR A 20 3.76 -0.85 13.09
CA TYR A 20 3.49 -1.63 14.28
C TYR A 20 2.98 -3.02 13.97
N SER A 21 2.12 -3.18 12.96
CA SER A 21 1.61 -4.49 12.49
C SER A 21 2.75 -5.40 12.05
N TYR A 22 3.70 -4.88 11.24
CA TYR A 22 4.91 -5.63 10.86
C TYR A 22 5.77 -5.99 12.06
N TYR A 23 6.03 -5.04 12.96
CA TYR A 23 6.79 -5.30 14.18
C TYR A 23 6.14 -6.38 15.05
N ALA A 24 4.85 -6.23 15.35
CA ALA A 24 4.10 -7.16 16.18
C ALA A 24 3.98 -8.54 15.53
N GLY A 25 3.71 -8.58 14.22
CA GLY A 25 3.59 -9.80 13.44
C GLY A 25 4.85 -10.65 13.47
N VAL A 26 6.02 -10.03 13.30
CA VAL A 26 7.31 -10.73 13.29
C VAL A 26 7.77 -11.11 14.70
N THR A 27 7.52 -10.25 15.71
CA THR A 27 8.08 -10.46 17.05
C THR A 27 7.22 -11.31 17.98
N LYS A 28 5.89 -11.21 17.89
CA LYS A 28 4.98 -11.89 18.83
C LYS A 28 4.63 -13.31 18.41
N GLU A 29 4.71 -13.61 17.12
CA GLU A 29 4.33 -14.90 16.54
C GLU A 29 5.42 -15.40 15.57
N PRO A 30 6.66 -15.63 16.05
CA PRO A 30 7.80 -15.93 15.19
C PRO A 30 7.59 -17.18 14.32
N ASP A 31 6.95 -18.22 14.86
CA ASP A 31 6.66 -19.46 14.14
C ASP A 31 5.67 -19.29 12.98
N LEU A 32 4.72 -18.35 13.11
CA LEU A 32 3.78 -18.01 12.05
C LEU A 32 4.39 -17.02 11.05
N SER A 33 5.28 -16.14 11.51
CA SER A 33 5.92 -15.13 10.66
C SER A 33 6.71 -15.74 9.51
N VAL A 34 7.42 -16.85 9.75
CA VAL A 34 8.18 -17.57 8.71
C VAL A 34 7.24 -18.17 7.65
N LYS A 35 6.03 -18.57 8.07
CA LYS A 35 5.01 -19.16 7.20
C LYS A 35 4.20 -18.13 6.43
N LEU A 36 4.35 -16.82 6.68
CA LEU A 36 3.69 -15.76 5.90
C LEU A 36 4.07 -15.81 4.42
N TRP A 37 5.24 -16.34 4.08
CA TRP A 37 5.63 -16.54 2.68
C TRP A 37 4.85 -17.66 1.99
N GLY A 38 4.16 -18.54 2.74
CA GLY A 38 3.49 -19.71 2.19
C GLY A 38 4.44 -20.53 1.32
N GLY A 39 4.10 -20.70 0.05
CA GLY A 39 4.93 -21.35 -0.97
C GLY A 39 5.75 -20.41 -1.87
N VAL A 40 5.92 -19.13 -1.53
CA VAL A 40 6.72 -18.20 -2.34
C VAL A 40 8.18 -18.66 -2.37
N PRO A 41 8.77 -18.93 -3.56
CA PRO A 41 10.15 -19.36 -3.70
C PRO A 41 11.13 -18.44 -3.00
N SER A 42 12.12 -18.99 -2.30
CA SER A 42 13.12 -18.22 -1.55
C SER A 42 13.91 -17.23 -2.42
N ILE A 43 14.06 -17.50 -3.73
CA ILE A 43 14.69 -16.58 -4.68
C ILE A 43 13.85 -15.32 -4.96
N LEU A 44 12.51 -15.41 -4.83
CA LEU A 44 11.59 -14.28 -5.04
C LEU A 44 11.41 -13.42 -3.79
N GLN A 45 11.61 -13.98 -2.59
CA GLN A 45 11.38 -13.24 -1.34
C GLN A 45 12.25 -11.98 -1.23
N PRO A 46 13.58 -12.01 -1.47
CA PRO A 46 14.41 -10.81 -1.46
C PRO A 46 13.98 -9.76 -2.50
N PHE A 47 13.51 -10.21 -3.67
CA PHE A 47 13.00 -9.32 -4.71
C PHE A 47 11.74 -8.59 -4.26
N ILE A 48 10.77 -9.32 -3.67
CA ILE A 48 9.55 -8.74 -3.10
C ILE A 48 9.87 -7.73 -2.01
N VAL A 49 10.75 -8.07 -1.08
CA VAL A 49 11.19 -7.16 0.00
C VAL A 49 11.88 -5.91 -0.57
N SER A 50 12.73 -6.06 -1.58
CA SER A 50 13.39 -4.91 -2.22
C SER A 50 12.38 -3.99 -2.89
N CYS A 51 11.41 -4.54 -3.62
CA CYS A 51 10.31 -3.77 -4.21
C CYS A 51 9.44 -3.09 -3.15
N MET A 52 9.22 -3.70 -1.99
CA MET A 52 8.49 -3.11 -0.86
C MET A 52 9.18 -1.83 -0.38
N PHE A 53 10.51 -1.85 -0.18
CA PHE A 53 11.26 -0.67 0.26
C PHE A 53 11.29 0.44 -0.79
N ILE A 54 11.46 0.10 -2.07
CA ILE A 54 11.38 1.08 -3.16
C ILE A 54 9.99 1.73 -3.18
N SER A 55 8.94 0.92 -3.01
CA SER A 55 7.55 1.38 -2.93
C SER A 55 7.31 2.30 -1.72
N ALA A 56 7.86 1.95 -0.55
CA ALA A 56 7.77 2.78 0.65
C ALA A 56 8.48 4.13 0.49
N ILE A 57 9.65 4.15 -0.14
CA ILE A 57 10.35 5.41 -0.48
C ILE A 57 9.52 6.22 -1.47
N GLY A 58 9.02 5.58 -2.52
CA GLY A 58 8.12 6.19 -3.50
C GLY A 58 6.87 6.81 -2.87
N TYR A 59 6.31 6.12 -1.88
CA TYR A 59 5.18 6.58 -1.09
C TYR A 59 5.44 7.92 -0.42
N PHE A 60 6.62 8.11 0.18
CA PHE A 60 6.97 9.40 0.76
C PHE A 60 7.09 10.51 -0.30
N PHE A 61 7.64 10.23 -1.47
CA PHE A 61 7.75 11.23 -2.54
C PHE A 61 6.40 11.70 -3.04
N PHE A 62 5.48 10.78 -3.40
CA PHE A 62 4.17 11.21 -3.87
C PHE A 62 3.31 11.83 -2.77
N THR A 63 3.46 11.38 -1.52
CA THR A 63 2.79 12.01 -0.38
C THR A 63 3.28 13.44 -0.18
N TYR A 64 4.59 13.65 -0.24
CA TYR A 64 5.17 15.00 -0.19
C TYR A 64 4.67 15.86 -1.35
N ASN A 65 4.59 15.32 -2.57
CA ASN A 65 4.07 16.04 -3.73
C ASN A 65 2.62 16.52 -3.51
N PHE A 66 1.75 15.66 -2.98
CA PHE A 66 0.37 16.05 -2.63
C PHE A 66 0.31 17.10 -1.52
N LEU A 67 1.18 17.00 -0.52
CA LEU A 67 1.22 17.94 0.60
C LEU A 67 1.77 19.31 0.22
N VAL A 68 2.77 19.39 -0.65
CA VAL A 68 3.46 20.65 -0.93
C VAL A 68 2.97 21.28 -2.22
N ASN A 69 2.97 20.51 -3.31
CA ASN A 69 2.79 21.06 -4.67
C ASN A 69 1.32 21.13 -5.10
N VAL A 70 0.44 20.32 -4.49
CA VAL A 70 -0.99 20.33 -4.83
C VAL A 70 -1.75 21.31 -3.94
N ASN A 71 -2.59 22.15 -4.58
CA ASN A 71 -3.53 23.02 -3.88
C ASN A 71 -4.89 22.30 -3.68
N PRO A 72 -5.29 21.96 -2.44
CA PRO A 72 -6.53 21.23 -2.16
C PRO A 72 -7.81 21.95 -2.59
N ASP A 73 -7.79 23.28 -2.64
CA ASP A 73 -8.98 24.08 -2.88
C ASP A 73 -9.30 24.20 -4.38
N ASN A 74 -8.30 23.96 -5.25
CA ASN A 74 -8.42 24.13 -6.70
C ASN A 74 -8.23 22.83 -7.49
N VAL A 75 -7.71 21.76 -6.87
CA VAL A 75 -7.41 20.52 -7.60
C VAL A 75 -8.67 19.70 -7.87
N MET A 76 -8.77 19.20 -9.10
CA MET A 76 -9.76 18.22 -9.53
C MET A 76 -9.04 17.09 -10.28
N PHE A 77 -8.70 16.02 -9.58
CA PHE A 77 -8.10 14.83 -10.15
C PHE A 77 -9.02 14.19 -11.18
N LEU A 78 -8.47 13.85 -12.35
CA LEU A 78 -9.17 13.28 -13.50
C LEU A 78 -10.39 14.11 -13.91
N ASN A 79 -10.34 15.43 -13.65
CA ASN A 79 -11.44 16.39 -13.81
C ASN A 79 -12.74 16.02 -13.07
N LYS A 80 -12.69 15.14 -12.06
CA LYS A 80 -13.89 14.61 -11.37
C LYS A 80 -13.77 14.56 -9.85
N PHE A 81 -12.57 14.30 -9.32
CA PHE A 81 -12.38 14.03 -7.90
C PHE A 81 -11.61 15.17 -7.23
N ASN A 82 -12.22 15.81 -6.24
CA ASN A 82 -11.53 16.82 -5.44
C ASN A 82 -10.50 16.19 -4.48
N TYR A 83 -9.78 17.02 -3.73
CA TYR A 83 -8.74 16.57 -2.80
C TYR A 83 -9.25 15.61 -1.71
N TRP A 84 -10.54 15.64 -1.35
CA TRP A 84 -11.08 14.75 -0.31
C TRP A 84 -10.93 13.26 -0.65
N TYR A 85 -11.09 12.90 -1.93
CA TYR A 85 -10.92 11.52 -2.40
C TYR A 85 -9.50 10.98 -2.19
N LEU A 86 -8.50 11.85 -2.10
CA LEU A 86 -7.15 11.45 -1.75
C LEU A 86 -7.09 10.82 -0.35
N HIS A 87 -7.81 11.37 0.64
CA HIS A 87 -7.87 10.78 1.98
C HIS A 87 -8.48 9.38 1.96
N ILE A 88 -9.55 9.20 1.18
CA ILE A 88 -10.21 7.90 1.02
C ILE A 88 -9.22 6.89 0.46
N LEU A 89 -8.46 7.25 -0.59
CA LEU A 89 -7.45 6.37 -1.17
C LEU A 89 -6.34 6.02 -0.17
N TYR A 90 -5.85 6.98 0.61
CA TYR A 90 -4.86 6.72 1.66
C TYR A 90 -5.41 5.77 2.74
N LEU A 91 -6.67 5.92 3.15
CA LEU A 91 -7.30 5.02 4.11
C LEU A 91 -7.49 3.61 3.54
N LEU A 92 -7.90 3.50 2.26
CA LEU A 92 -8.04 2.21 1.56
C LEU A 92 -6.70 1.52 1.29
N VAL A 93 -5.59 2.26 1.32
CA VAL A 93 -4.25 1.67 1.32
C VAL A 93 -3.84 1.28 2.74
N LEU A 94 -3.84 2.22 3.69
CA LEU A 94 -3.20 2.01 5.00
C LEU A 94 -3.98 1.07 5.92
N ILE A 95 -5.32 1.16 5.97
CA ILE A 95 -6.13 0.32 6.86
C ILE A 95 -6.01 -1.16 6.47
N PRO A 96 -6.22 -1.55 5.20
CA PRO A 96 -6.05 -2.94 4.82
C PRO A 96 -4.60 -3.41 4.97
N SER A 97 -3.61 -2.55 4.66
CA SER A 97 -2.19 -2.88 4.88
C SER A 97 -1.82 -3.16 6.33
N MET A 98 -2.38 -2.44 7.32
CA MET A 98 -2.10 -2.73 8.73
C MET A 98 -2.77 -4.02 9.21
N LEU A 99 -3.89 -4.42 8.60
CA LEU A 99 -4.65 -5.62 9.01
C LEU A 99 -4.15 -6.91 8.35
N TRP A 100 -3.38 -6.82 7.27
CA TRP A 100 -3.08 -7.96 6.40
C TRP A 100 -2.39 -9.12 7.14
N ILE A 101 -1.41 -8.85 8.03
CA ILE A 101 -0.71 -9.90 8.80
C ILE A 101 -1.66 -10.58 9.76
N ASP A 102 -2.41 -9.81 10.56
CA ASP A 102 -3.33 -10.34 11.56
C ASP A 102 -4.44 -11.18 10.91
N LEU A 103 -4.97 -10.75 9.77
CA LEU A 103 -5.95 -11.51 8.98
C LEU A 103 -5.34 -12.80 8.42
N THR A 104 -4.09 -12.76 7.96
CA THR A 104 -3.37 -13.94 7.46
C THR A 104 -3.13 -14.93 8.60
N TYR A 105 -2.72 -14.47 9.78
CA TYR A 105 -2.59 -15.33 10.96
C TYR A 105 -3.92 -15.92 11.41
N LYS A 106 -5.00 -15.14 11.37
CA LYS A 106 -6.35 -15.66 11.63
C LYS A 106 -6.68 -16.78 10.66
N TYR A 107 -6.44 -16.59 9.36
CA TYR A 107 -6.63 -17.63 8.35
C TYR A 107 -5.78 -18.87 8.63
N MET A 108 -4.49 -18.70 8.92
CA MET A 108 -3.59 -19.83 9.20
C MET A 108 -4.00 -20.64 10.43
N LYS A 109 -4.59 -19.99 11.44
CA LYS A 109 -5.10 -20.64 12.65
C LYS A 109 -6.45 -21.33 12.41
N SER A 110 -7.32 -20.73 11.61
CA SER A 110 -8.69 -21.24 11.40
C SER A 110 -8.78 -22.26 10.25
N GLY A 111 -7.93 -22.15 9.23
CA GLY A 111 -8.03 -22.88 7.97
C GLY A 111 -9.28 -22.53 7.15
N SER A 112 -10.05 -21.51 7.54
CA SER A 112 -11.35 -21.21 6.95
C SER A 112 -11.23 -20.54 5.58
N THR A 113 -11.99 -21.03 4.60
CA THR A 113 -12.10 -20.40 3.28
C THR A 113 -12.62 -18.96 3.36
N PHE A 114 -13.47 -18.65 4.34
CA PHE A 114 -13.96 -17.29 4.53
C PHE A 114 -12.83 -16.33 4.93
N ASP A 115 -11.98 -16.72 5.88
CA ASP A 115 -10.86 -15.89 6.30
C ASP A 115 -9.86 -15.68 5.16
N TRP A 116 -9.66 -16.69 4.30
CA TRP A 116 -8.86 -16.53 3.07
C TRP A 116 -9.45 -15.48 2.12
N TYR A 117 -10.76 -15.52 1.85
CA TYR A 117 -11.40 -14.50 1.02
C TYR A 117 -11.25 -13.09 1.59
N VAL A 118 -11.28 -12.94 2.92
CA VAL A 118 -11.03 -11.65 3.58
C VAL A 118 -9.60 -11.19 3.34
N VAL A 119 -8.59 -12.08 3.47
CA VAL A 119 -7.18 -11.76 3.16
C VAL A 119 -7.01 -11.31 1.71
N VAL A 120 -7.57 -12.06 0.76
CA VAL A 120 -7.49 -11.70 -0.67
C VAL A 120 -8.21 -10.37 -0.93
N ALA A 121 -9.37 -10.15 -0.33
CA ALA A 121 -10.13 -8.91 -0.50
C ALA A 121 -9.34 -7.68 -0.01
N VAL A 122 -8.64 -7.77 1.13
CA VAL A 122 -7.82 -6.64 1.61
C VAL A 122 -6.63 -6.37 0.69
N LEU A 123 -5.96 -7.40 0.16
CA LEU A 123 -4.85 -7.22 -0.78
C LEU A 123 -5.30 -6.56 -2.09
N PHE A 124 -6.41 -7.02 -2.66
CA PHE A 124 -6.97 -6.40 -3.87
C PHE A 124 -7.55 -5.00 -3.62
N CYS A 125 -8.04 -4.72 -2.41
CA CYS A 125 -8.44 -3.37 -2.01
C CYS A 125 -7.26 -2.39 -2.12
N VAL A 126 -6.10 -2.74 -1.53
CA VAL A 126 -4.87 -1.94 -1.64
C VAL A 126 -4.42 -1.82 -3.09
N ALA A 127 -4.43 -2.92 -3.85
CA ALA A 127 -4.04 -2.93 -5.25
C ALA A 127 -4.89 -1.96 -6.10
N ILE A 128 -6.21 -1.99 -5.97
CA ILE A 128 -7.11 -1.09 -6.70
C ILE A 128 -6.91 0.37 -6.24
N ALA A 129 -6.81 0.61 -4.94
CA ALA A 129 -6.57 1.94 -4.39
C ALA A 129 -5.23 2.51 -4.89
N SER A 130 -4.19 1.69 -4.98
CA SER A 130 -2.87 2.07 -5.48
C SER A 130 -2.92 2.52 -6.95
N ILE A 131 -3.69 1.83 -7.80
CA ILE A 131 -3.84 2.18 -9.22
C ILE A 131 -4.50 3.56 -9.34
N ILE A 132 -5.60 3.78 -8.61
CA ILE A 132 -6.31 5.06 -8.65
C ILE A 132 -5.41 6.18 -8.08
N LEU A 133 -4.67 5.90 -7.01
CA LEU A 133 -3.70 6.84 -6.44
C LEU A 133 -2.60 7.19 -7.46
N PHE A 134 -2.11 6.22 -8.22
CA PHE A 134 -1.13 6.48 -9.28
C PHE A 134 -1.70 7.35 -10.40
N LEU A 135 -2.96 7.15 -10.79
CA LEU A 135 -3.63 8.04 -11.74
C LEU A 135 -3.72 9.47 -11.20
N PHE A 136 -3.97 9.66 -9.90
CA PHE A 136 -3.97 10.99 -9.28
C PHE A 136 -2.58 11.63 -9.31
N ILE A 137 -1.52 10.85 -9.08
CA ILE A 137 -0.13 11.33 -9.17
C ILE A 137 0.15 11.85 -10.58
N VAL A 138 -0.13 11.06 -11.61
CA VAL A 138 0.15 11.43 -13.00
C VAL A 138 -0.64 12.68 -13.40
N ASP A 139 -1.88 12.82 -12.95
CA ASP A 139 -2.77 13.93 -13.28
C ASP A 139 -2.48 15.24 -12.54
N THR A 140 -1.55 15.28 -11.58
CA THR A 140 -1.23 16.53 -10.84
C THR A 140 -0.76 17.72 -11.71
N LYS A 141 -0.57 17.54 -13.03
CA LYS A 141 -0.32 18.59 -14.05
C LYS A 141 0.58 19.73 -13.56
N ILE A 142 1.70 19.36 -12.95
CA ILE A 142 2.68 20.33 -12.45
C ILE A 142 3.37 20.93 -13.68
N GLU A 143 3.21 22.25 -13.87
CA GLU A 143 3.71 23.00 -15.05
C GLU A 143 5.22 22.80 -15.23
N ASP A 144 5.97 22.85 -14.14
CA ASP A 144 7.38 22.46 -14.08
C ASP A 144 7.52 21.05 -13.51
N LYS A 145 7.74 20.06 -14.36
CA LYS A 145 8.01 18.66 -14.00
C LYS A 145 9.30 18.51 -13.20
N ASN A 146 9.27 18.97 -11.95
CA ASN A 146 10.38 18.97 -11.04
C ASN A 146 10.75 17.53 -10.63
N PHE A 147 11.95 17.39 -10.04
CA PHE A 147 12.44 16.09 -9.56
C PHE A 147 11.44 15.37 -8.66
N ILE A 148 10.72 16.10 -7.81
CA ILE A 148 9.72 15.55 -6.89
C ILE A 148 8.57 14.89 -7.65
N TYR A 149 8.05 15.52 -8.70
CA TYR A 149 7.02 14.92 -9.56
C TYR A 149 7.52 13.63 -10.22
N LEU A 150 8.72 13.65 -10.81
CA LEU A 150 9.28 12.46 -11.47
C LEU A 150 9.51 11.31 -10.47
N ALA A 151 10.04 11.62 -9.29
CA ALA A 151 10.21 10.65 -8.20
C ALA A 151 8.85 10.11 -7.72
N SER A 152 7.81 10.94 -7.70
CA SER A 152 6.44 10.54 -7.34
C SER A 152 5.84 9.59 -8.37
N VAL A 153 6.01 9.85 -9.67
CA VAL A 153 5.53 8.97 -10.75
C VAL A 153 6.29 7.64 -10.72
N PHE A 154 7.61 7.68 -10.63
CA PHE A 154 8.42 6.45 -10.54
C PHE A 154 8.06 5.64 -9.29
N GLY A 155 8.01 6.31 -8.13
CA GLY A 155 7.63 5.71 -6.86
C GLY A 155 6.22 5.12 -6.87
N GLY A 156 5.24 5.85 -7.43
CA GLY A 156 3.87 5.40 -7.58
C GLY A 156 3.75 4.18 -8.51
N SER A 157 4.54 4.12 -9.58
CA SER A 157 4.55 2.96 -10.49
C SER A 157 5.08 1.69 -9.80
N PHE A 158 6.14 1.82 -9.01
CA PHE A 158 6.67 0.72 -8.19
C PHE A 158 5.69 0.31 -7.09
N PHE A 159 5.03 1.29 -6.47
CA PHE A 159 4.01 1.04 -5.44
C PHE A 159 2.86 0.19 -6.01
N VAL A 160 2.31 0.56 -7.17
CA VAL A 160 1.30 -0.25 -7.88
C VAL A 160 1.86 -1.62 -8.23
N PHE A 161 3.07 -1.67 -8.79
CA PHE A 161 3.69 -2.94 -9.18
C PHE A 161 3.78 -3.91 -8.00
N HIS A 162 4.26 -3.42 -6.85
CA HIS A 162 4.38 -4.19 -5.64
C HIS A 162 3.00 -4.66 -5.13
N THR A 163 2.08 -3.73 -4.87
CA THR A 163 0.80 -4.08 -4.24
C THR A 163 -0.11 -4.92 -5.14
N LEU A 164 -0.07 -4.71 -6.46
CA LEU A 164 -0.90 -5.48 -7.41
C LEU A 164 -0.23 -6.80 -7.78
N PHE A 165 0.98 -6.76 -8.33
CA PHE A 165 1.59 -7.96 -8.91
C PHE A 165 2.28 -8.82 -7.87
N LEU A 166 3.05 -8.23 -6.95
CA LEU A 166 3.80 -9.02 -5.98
C LEU A 166 2.88 -9.51 -4.87
N ASP A 167 2.10 -8.62 -4.25
CA ASP A 167 1.24 -8.98 -3.14
C ASP A 167 -0.10 -9.55 -3.63
N GLY A 168 -0.81 -8.82 -4.50
CA GLY A 168 -2.14 -9.22 -4.96
C GLY A 168 -2.17 -10.50 -5.80
N LEU A 169 -1.13 -10.76 -6.62
CA LEU A 169 -1.09 -11.90 -7.54
C LEU A 169 -0.06 -12.95 -7.15
N ILE A 170 1.23 -12.61 -7.05
CA ILE A 170 2.28 -13.61 -6.80
C ILE A 170 2.08 -14.23 -5.42
N TRP A 171 1.98 -13.42 -4.37
CA TRP A 171 1.84 -13.94 -3.02
C TRP A 171 0.57 -14.80 -2.88
N THR A 172 -0.58 -14.34 -3.39
CA THR A 172 -1.85 -15.10 -3.31
C THR A 172 -1.81 -16.42 -4.09
N VAL A 173 -1.19 -16.47 -5.27
CA VAL A 173 -1.05 -17.69 -6.09
C VAL A 173 -0.09 -18.70 -5.46
N PHE A 174 0.96 -18.23 -4.80
CA PHE A 174 1.98 -19.10 -4.21
C PHE A 174 1.67 -19.49 -2.77
N PHE A 175 0.77 -18.78 -2.06
CA PHE A 175 0.55 -19.00 -0.63
C PHE A 175 0.29 -20.48 -0.29
N HIS A 176 -0.59 -21.15 -1.03
CA HIS A 176 -0.94 -22.56 -0.80
C HIS A 176 -0.02 -23.58 -1.47
N LYS A 177 0.96 -23.15 -2.27
CA LYS A 177 1.87 -24.07 -2.98
C LYS A 177 3.01 -24.62 -2.11
N GLY A 178 3.09 -24.17 -0.86
CA GLY A 178 4.13 -24.56 0.11
C GLY A 178 3.68 -25.60 1.15
N HIS A 179 2.55 -26.28 0.91
CA HIS A 179 2.04 -27.36 1.76
C HIS A 179 2.23 -28.72 1.11
#